data_AF-A0A6A6ES49-F1
#
_entry.id   AF-A0A6A6ES49-F1
#
_cell.length_a   1.000
_cell.length_b   1.000
_cell.length_c   1.000
_cell.angle_alpha   90.00
_cell.angle_beta   90.00
_cell.angle_gamma   90.00
#
_symmetry.space_group_name_H-M   'P 1'
#
loop_
_entity.id
_entity.type
_entity.pdbx_description
1 polymer ?
#
loop_
_entity_poly.entity_id
_entity_poly.type
_entity_poly.pdbx_seq_one_letter_code
_entity_poly.pdbx_strand_id
1 'polypeptide(L)'
;GVGRVKMISPSPVDRFSPARQPGAEIDVGCRWQSQIYWLKEYSSACNCLNDMWAINVHDHNCSVADGQTVANDIPQAFPGKNLFWCELGCNTNDEARHSQYLKDFADWAHGQGDVGFLWSAVNWVDTPHTTLSINGQLTEIGQAFSSVQQKYPPVSN
;
A
#
# COMPACT_ATOMS: atom_id res chain seq x y z
N GLY A 1 7.22 16.54 23.62
CA GLY A 1 5.90 16.89 23.06
C GLY A 1 5.17 15.60 22.74
N VAL A 2 3.87 15.53 22.98
CA VAL A 2 3.06 14.38 22.55
C VAL A 2 2.97 14.43 21.02
N GLY A 3 3.24 13.32 20.32
CA GLY A 3 3.23 13.27 18.86
C GLY A 3 1.88 13.70 18.27
N ARG A 4 1.89 14.24 17.04
CA ARG A 4 0.65 14.55 16.31
C ARG A 4 0.05 13.24 15.76
N VAL A 5 -1.24 13.01 15.99
CA VAL A 5 -1.96 11.92 15.31
C VAL A 5 -2.08 12.28 13.82
N LYS A 6 -1.62 11.38 12.94
CA LYS A 6 -1.75 11.52 11.50
C LYS A 6 -2.95 10.69 11.02
N MET A 7 -3.97 11.34 10.47
CA MET A 7 -5.13 10.65 9.92
C MET A 7 -4.85 10.23 8.47
N ILE A 8 -5.15 8.98 8.14
CA ILE A 8 -5.12 8.47 6.77
C ILE A 8 -6.58 8.38 6.28
N SER A 9 -6.83 8.62 5.00
CA SER A 9 -8.19 8.57 4.45
C SER A 9 -8.91 7.26 4.80
N PRO A 10 -10.22 7.30 5.09
CA PRO A 10 -11.00 6.10 5.31
C PRO A 10 -11.21 5.37 3.98
N SER A 11 -11.17 4.04 4.03
CA SER A 11 -11.18 3.16 2.85
C SER A 11 -9.97 3.33 1.92
N PRO A 12 -9.41 2.23 1.40
CA PRO A 12 -8.37 2.33 0.39
C PRO A 12 -8.93 2.70 -0.97
N VAL A 13 -8.05 3.30 -1.78
CA VAL A 13 -8.17 3.29 -3.23
C VAL A 13 -7.23 2.20 -3.79
N ASP A 14 -7.71 1.46 -4.77
CA ASP A 14 -7.02 0.33 -5.40
C ASP A 14 -7.26 0.40 -6.91
N ARG A 15 -6.19 0.72 -7.65
CA ARG A 15 -6.29 0.95 -9.10
C ARG A 15 -6.36 -0.34 -9.90
N PHE A 16 -5.71 -1.38 -9.41
CA PHE A 16 -5.36 -2.55 -10.20
C PHE A 16 -5.75 -3.86 -9.49
N SER A 17 -6.56 -3.77 -8.43
CA SER A 17 -7.16 -4.83 -7.61
C SER A 17 -6.97 -6.23 -8.18
N PRO A 18 -6.42 -7.18 -7.40
CA PRO A 18 -6.16 -8.51 -7.91
C PRO A 18 -7.45 -9.10 -8.48
N ALA A 19 -7.30 -9.74 -9.65
CA ALA A 19 -8.31 -10.44 -10.40
C ALA A 19 -9.37 -11.07 -9.49
N ARG A 20 -10.54 -10.43 -9.38
CA ARG A 20 -11.71 -11.10 -8.81
C ARG A 20 -12.19 -12.14 -9.81
N GLN A 21 -12.64 -13.27 -9.28
CA GLN A 21 -13.07 -14.43 -10.06
C GLN A 21 -14.01 -14.01 -11.23
N PRO A 22 -13.92 -14.67 -12.40
CA PRO A 22 -14.84 -14.41 -13.50
C PRO A 22 -16.30 -14.54 -13.02
N GLY A 23 -17.08 -13.46 -13.10
CA GLY A 23 -18.49 -13.44 -12.70
C GLY A 23 -18.82 -12.69 -11.41
N ALA A 24 -17.85 -12.14 -10.68
CA ALA A 24 -18.13 -11.16 -9.63
C ALA A 24 -18.56 -9.84 -10.30
N GLU A 25 -19.88 -9.59 -10.33
CA GLU A 25 -20.43 -8.35 -10.85
C GLU A 25 -19.80 -7.13 -10.16
N ILE A 26 -19.57 -6.11 -10.98
CA ILE A 26 -18.87 -4.89 -10.64
C ILE A 26 -19.79 -4.06 -9.76
N ASP A 27 -19.80 -4.37 -8.47
CA ASP A 27 -20.47 -3.54 -7.49
C ASP A 27 -19.79 -2.16 -7.43
N VAL A 28 -20.66 -1.15 -7.43
CA VAL A 28 -20.32 0.25 -7.15
C VAL A 28 -19.41 0.28 -5.92
N GLY A 29 -18.18 0.79 -6.08
CA GLY A 29 -17.18 0.87 -5.00
C GLY A 29 -15.90 0.06 -5.21
N CYS A 30 -15.83 -0.84 -6.20
CA CYS A 30 -14.58 -1.57 -6.50
C CYS A 30 -13.78 -1.02 -7.69
N ARG A 31 -14.37 -0.14 -8.52
CA ARG A 31 -13.61 0.54 -9.58
C ARG A 31 -12.81 1.70 -8.99
N TRP A 32 -11.56 1.87 -9.46
CA TRP A 32 -10.71 3.03 -9.14
C TRP A 32 -11.50 4.35 -9.08
N GLN A 33 -12.21 4.67 -10.17
CA GLN A 33 -12.94 5.93 -10.27
C GLN A 33 -14.07 6.06 -9.24
N SER A 34 -14.77 4.96 -8.93
CA SER A 34 -15.81 4.93 -7.91
C SER A 34 -15.25 5.12 -6.51
N GLN A 35 -14.07 4.56 -6.21
CA GLN A 35 -13.39 4.76 -4.92
C GLN A 35 -12.91 6.21 -4.76
N ILE A 36 -12.37 6.81 -5.82
CA ILE A 36 -12.01 8.24 -5.82
C ILE A 36 -13.23 9.12 -5.58
N TYR A 37 -14.36 8.84 -6.25
CA TYR A 37 -15.60 9.60 -6.03
C TYR A 37 -16.15 9.43 -4.63
N TRP A 38 -16.20 8.19 -4.13
CA TRP A 38 -16.65 7.91 -2.77
C TRP A 38 -15.82 8.69 -1.74
N LEU A 39 -14.48 8.70 -1.88
CA LEU A 39 -13.62 9.41 -0.95
C LEU A 39 -13.80 10.93 -1.04
N LYS A 40 -14.03 11.47 -2.24
CA LYS A 40 -14.37 12.89 -2.42
C LYS A 40 -15.69 13.24 -1.73
N GLU A 41 -16.73 12.44 -1.95
CA GLU A 41 -18.06 12.62 -1.32
C GLU A 41 -17.97 12.52 0.20
N TYR A 42 -17.31 11.49 0.72
CA TYR A 42 -17.07 11.31 2.16
C TYR A 42 -16.36 12.54 2.74
N SER A 43 -15.24 12.93 2.11
CA SER A 43 -14.40 14.02 2.62
C SER A 43 -15.10 15.39 2.58
N SER A 44 -16.01 15.57 1.61
CA SER A 44 -16.87 16.75 1.52
C SER A 44 -17.96 16.74 2.61
N ALA A 45 -18.60 15.59 2.86
CA ALA A 45 -19.66 15.46 3.85
C ALA A 45 -19.15 15.70 5.29
N CYS A 46 -17.93 15.26 5.62
CA CYS A 46 -17.31 15.50 6.92
C CYS A 46 -16.51 16.82 7.00
N ASN A 47 -16.28 17.50 5.87
CA ASN A 47 -15.32 18.61 5.74
C ASN A 47 -13.91 18.28 6.31
N CYS A 48 -13.45 17.04 6.12
CA CYS A 48 -12.28 16.52 6.81
C CYS A 48 -11.10 16.20 5.88
N LEU A 49 -11.19 16.52 4.58
CA LEU A 49 -10.08 16.28 3.65
C LEU A 49 -8.80 16.97 4.13
N ASN A 50 -8.88 18.22 4.61
CA ASN A 50 -7.72 18.98 5.07
C ASN A 50 -7.01 18.35 6.28
N ASP A 51 -7.75 17.65 7.13
CA ASP A 51 -7.22 16.98 8.32
C ASP A 51 -6.54 15.64 8.01
N MET A 52 -6.79 15.08 6.81
CA MET A 52 -6.10 13.88 6.35
C MET A 52 -4.65 14.20 6.00
N TRP A 53 -3.72 13.45 6.57
CA TRP A 53 -2.30 13.51 6.24
C TRP A 53 -1.99 12.81 4.92
N ALA A 54 -2.62 11.65 4.67
CA ALA A 54 -2.37 10.84 3.48
C ALA A 54 -3.63 10.16 2.94
N ILE A 55 -3.59 9.78 1.66
CA ILE A 55 -4.57 8.89 1.03
C ILE A 55 -4.14 7.44 1.23
N ASN A 56 -5.06 6.59 1.69
CA ASN A 56 -4.89 5.15 1.85
C ASN A 56 -4.88 4.46 0.47
N VAL A 57 -3.82 3.72 0.17
CA VAL A 57 -3.68 2.92 -1.06
C VAL A 57 -3.55 1.44 -0.72
N HIS A 58 -4.27 0.59 -1.44
CA HIS A 58 -4.01 -0.85 -1.49
C HIS A 58 -3.45 -1.22 -2.86
N ASP A 59 -2.36 -1.99 -2.88
CA ASP A 59 -1.68 -2.41 -4.12
C ASP A 59 -1.10 -3.81 -3.94
N HIS A 60 -1.50 -4.73 -4.82
CA HIS A 60 -1.05 -6.12 -4.81
C HIS A 60 -0.51 -6.57 -6.18
N ASN A 61 -0.06 -5.65 -7.03
CA ASN A 61 0.18 -5.92 -8.46
C ASN A 61 1.57 -6.46 -8.80
N CYS A 62 2.49 -6.50 -7.83
CA CYS A 62 3.87 -6.90 -8.06
C CYS A 62 4.61 -6.04 -9.12
N SER A 63 4.30 -4.74 -9.20
CA SER A 63 4.85 -3.83 -10.21
C SER A 63 5.13 -2.46 -9.59
N VAL A 64 6.41 -2.05 -9.59
CA VAL A 64 6.79 -0.70 -9.12
C VAL A 64 6.24 0.38 -10.06
N ALA A 65 6.15 0.09 -11.37
CA ALA A 65 5.59 1.01 -12.36
C ALA A 65 4.09 1.27 -12.12
N ASP A 66 3.35 0.28 -11.64
CA ASP A 66 1.95 0.43 -11.26
C ASP A 66 1.82 1.32 -10.02
N GLY A 67 2.65 1.09 -8.99
CA GLY A 67 2.74 1.97 -7.82
C GLY A 67 3.10 3.41 -8.19
N GLN A 68 4.03 3.60 -9.13
CA GLN A 68 4.38 4.92 -9.69
C GLN A 68 3.20 5.58 -10.41
N THR A 69 2.40 4.80 -11.14
CA THR A 69 1.17 5.30 -11.79
C THR A 69 0.17 5.80 -10.75
N VAL A 70 -0.01 5.05 -9.66
CA VAL A 70 -0.87 5.49 -8.55
C VAL A 70 -0.32 6.77 -7.89
N ALA A 71 1.00 6.84 -7.69
CA ALA A 71 1.68 8.02 -7.14
C ALA A 71 1.51 9.28 -8.00
N ASN A 72 1.33 9.13 -9.31
CA ASN A 72 1.09 10.23 -10.23
C ASN A 72 -0.39 10.65 -10.28
N ASP A 73 -1.30 9.71 -10.12
CA ASP A 73 -2.74 9.94 -10.31
C ASP A 73 -3.45 10.45 -9.05
N ILE A 74 -3.06 9.98 -7.86
CA ILE A 74 -3.68 10.42 -6.59
C ILE A 74 -3.48 11.93 -6.34
N PRO A 75 -2.30 12.53 -6.53
CA PRO A 75 -2.13 13.98 -6.35
C PRO A 75 -3.00 14.82 -7.28
N GLN A 76 -3.40 14.30 -8.44
CA GLN A 76 -4.34 14.98 -9.34
C GLN A 76 -5.77 14.93 -8.79
N ALA A 77 -6.15 13.84 -8.12
CA ALA A 77 -7.45 13.68 -7.50
C ALA A 77 -7.57 14.39 -6.14
N PHE A 78 -6.48 14.42 -5.36
CA PHE A 78 -6.38 14.98 -4.01
C PHE A 78 -5.10 15.81 -3.85
N PRO A 79 -5.07 17.05 -4.39
CA PRO A 79 -3.89 17.89 -4.34
C PRO A 79 -3.39 18.16 -2.91
N GLY A 80 -2.07 18.10 -2.72
CA GLY A 80 -1.42 18.40 -1.44
C GLY A 80 -1.53 17.30 -0.37
N LYS A 81 -1.97 16.09 -0.75
CA LYS A 81 -2.01 14.93 0.13
C LYS A 81 -0.84 13.99 -0.12
N ASN A 82 -0.28 13.46 0.96
CA ASN A 82 0.72 12.39 0.91
C ASN A 82 0.06 11.08 0.48
N LEU A 83 0.89 10.09 0.14
CA LEU A 83 0.43 8.75 -0.15
C LEU A 83 0.88 7.78 0.93
N PHE A 84 -0.03 6.89 1.34
CA PHE A 84 0.29 5.84 2.26
C PHE A 84 -0.33 4.52 1.81
N TRP A 85 0.51 3.57 1.42
CA TRP A 85 0.07 2.21 1.11
C TRP A 85 -0.18 1.45 2.41
N CYS A 86 -1.42 1.46 2.92
CA CYS A 86 -1.76 0.72 4.15
C CYS A 86 -1.69 -0.80 3.94
N GLU A 87 -1.85 -1.26 2.70
CA GLU A 87 -1.64 -2.65 2.32
C GLU A 87 -0.89 -2.70 0.99
N LEU A 88 0.43 -2.86 1.10
CA LEU A 88 1.31 -3.16 -0.02
C LEU A 88 1.62 -4.65 -0.02
N GLY A 89 1.31 -5.34 -1.11
CA GLY A 89 1.68 -6.73 -1.29
C GLY A 89 1.98 -7.04 -2.75
N CYS A 90 2.12 -8.32 -3.04
CA CYS A 90 2.28 -8.78 -4.40
C CYS A 90 1.51 -10.10 -4.56
N ASN A 91 0.63 -10.18 -5.54
CA ASN A 91 -0.20 -11.35 -5.79
C ASN A 91 0.46 -12.29 -6.81
N THR A 92 1.41 -13.09 -6.34
CA THR A 92 2.11 -14.13 -7.12
C THR A 92 2.43 -15.32 -6.22
N ASN A 93 2.64 -16.52 -6.75
CA ASN A 93 3.08 -17.67 -5.92
C ASN A 93 4.61 -17.81 -5.86
N ASP A 94 5.35 -16.86 -6.47
CA ASP A 94 6.80 -16.84 -6.55
C ASP A 94 7.40 -15.97 -5.42
N GLU A 95 7.95 -16.61 -4.39
CA GLU A 95 8.53 -15.94 -3.21
C GLU A 95 9.70 -15.01 -3.56
N ALA A 96 10.52 -15.37 -4.56
CA ALA A 96 11.62 -14.53 -5.01
C ALA A 96 11.09 -13.26 -5.67
N ARG A 97 10.00 -13.38 -6.44
CA ARG A 97 9.32 -12.21 -7.02
C ARG A 97 8.71 -11.30 -5.96
N HIS A 98 8.12 -11.83 -4.89
CA HIS A 98 7.65 -11.01 -3.75
C HIS A 98 8.80 -10.25 -3.10
N SER A 99 9.85 -10.99 -2.78
CA SER A 99 11.00 -10.48 -2.04
C SER A 99 11.73 -9.40 -2.83
N GLN A 100 11.85 -9.59 -4.15
CA GLN A 100 12.43 -8.58 -5.04
C GLN A 100 11.51 -7.36 -5.18
N TYR A 101 10.20 -7.56 -5.36
CA TYR A 101 9.25 -6.45 -5.44
C TYR A 101 9.26 -5.57 -4.18
N LEU A 102 9.29 -6.17 -2.98
CA LEU A 102 9.39 -5.42 -1.72
C LEU A 102 10.64 -4.53 -1.69
N LYS A 103 11.79 -5.07 -2.10
CA LYS A 103 13.06 -4.31 -2.16
C LYS A 103 12.98 -3.17 -3.18
N ASP A 104 12.52 -3.47 -4.39
CA ASP A 104 12.43 -2.48 -5.47
C ASP A 104 11.44 -1.35 -5.14
N PHE A 105 10.29 -1.70 -4.55
CA PHE A 105 9.31 -0.72 -4.11
C PHE A 105 9.87 0.14 -2.97
N ALA A 106 10.53 -0.46 -1.98
CA ALA A 106 11.13 0.29 -0.87
C ALA A 106 12.23 1.25 -1.35
N ASP A 107 13.07 0.81 -2.29
CA ASP A 107 14.11 1.65 -2.91
C ASP A 107 13.51 2.85 -3.64
N TRP A 108 12.46 2.60 -4.44
CA TRP A 108 11.74 3.66 -5.12
C TRP A 108 11.05 4.62 -4.13
N ALA A 109 10.32 4.08 -3.16
CA ALA A 109 9.58 4.83 -2.15
C ALA A 109 10.50 5.69 -1.29
N HIS A 110 11.68 5.20 -0.92
CA HIS A 110 12.67 5.99 -0.19
C HIS A 110 13.16 7.21 -0.98
N GLY A 111 13.17 7.13 -2.32
CA GLY A 111 13.43 8.27 -3.20
C GLY A 111 12.29 9.28 -3.29
N GLN A 112 11.10 8.96 -2.77
CA GLN A 112 9.93 9.82 -2.75
C GLN A 112 9.73 10.36 -1.32
N GLY A 113 9.87 11.68 -1.10
CA GLY A 113 9.76 12.27 0.25
C GLY A 113 8.40 12.07 0.94
N ASP A 114 7.35 11.76 0.17
CA ASP A 114 5.95 11.79 0.60
C ASP A 114 5.23 10.42 0.50
N VAL A 115 6.00 9.33 0.43
CA VAL A 115 5.46 7.95 0.32
C VAL A 115 5.79 7.15 1.57
N GLY A 116 4.75 6.58 2.21
CA GLY A 116 4.88 5.55 3.23
C GLY A 116 4.15 4.26 2.85
N PHE A 117 4.53 3.14 3.43
CA PHE A 117 3.83 1.86 3.20
C PHE A 117 3.89 0.92 4.41
N LEU A 118 2.93 -0.01 4.44
CA LEU A 118 2.93 -1.21 5.28
C LEU A 118 2.91 -2.43 4.37
N TRP A 119 3.84 -3.36 4.60
CA TRP A 119 3.84 -4.62 3.90
C TRP A 119 2.72 -5.52 4.43
N SER A 120 1.75 -5.82 3.58
CA SER A 120 0.68 -6.77 3.83
C SER A 120 1.17 -8.17 3.48
N ALA A 121 1.42 -9.00 4.49
CA ALA A 121 1.55 -10.43 4.27
C ALA A 121 0.17 -10.94 3.83
N VAL A 122 0.00 -11.27 2.55
CA VAL A 122 -1.29 -11.65 1.99
C VAL A 122 -1.71 -12.99 2.59
N ASN A 123 -2.57 -12.90 3.62
CA ASN A 123 -3.39 -13.91 4.28
C ASN A 123 -2.82 -15.35 4.42
N TRP A 124 -2.88 -15.82 5.68
CA TRP A 124 -2.61 -17.18 6.18
C TRP A 124 -1.13 -17.51 6.44
N VAL A 125 -0.83 -17.99 7.66
CA VAL A 125 0.46 -18.60 8.01
C VAL A 125 0.72 -19.78 7.07
N ASP A 126 1.97 -19.98 6.64
CA ASP A 126 2.40 -21.06 5.74
C ASP A 126 1.92 -20.93 4.28
N THR A 127 1.53 -19.72 3.84
CA THR A 127 1.39 -19.40 2.41
C THR A 127 2.65 -18.76 1.87
N PRO A 128 2.89 -18.81 0.54
CA PRO A 128 4.03 -18.18 -0.13
C PRO A 128 4.15 -16.66 0.07
N HIS A 129 3.21 -16.04 0.78
CA HIS A 129 3.14 -14.60 1.01
C HIS A 129 3.59 -14.17 2.42
N THR A 130 3.94 -15.13 3.27
CA THR A 130 4.20 -14.89 4.69
C THR A 130 5.62 -14.41 4.94
N THR A 131 5.80 -13.56 5.95
CA THR A 131 7.13 -13.13 6.44
C THR A 131 7.73 -14.10 7.45
N LEU A 132 6.93 -15.05 7.96
CA LEU A 132 7.31 -16.05 8.95
C LEU A 132 6.80 -17.43 8.54
N SER A 133 7.66 -18.43 8.65
CA SER A 133 7.25 -19.83 8.53
C SER A 133 6.42 -20.26 9.75
N ILE A 134 5.80 -21.44 9.67
CA ILE A 134 5.04 -22.03 10.79
C ILE A 134 5.87 -22.20 12.07
N ASN A 135 7.19 -22.32 11.95
CA ASN A 135 8.12 -22.46 13.07
C ASN A 135 8.69 -21.11 13.55
N GLY A 136 8.17 -19.98 13.06
CA GLY A 136 8.60 -18.64 13.47
C GLY A 136 9.94 -18.21 12.89
N GLN A 137 10.47 -18.91 11.87
CA GLN A 137 11.67 -18.48 11.15
C GLN A 137 11.31 -17.50 10.04
N LEU A 138 12.17 -16.54 9.75
CA LEU A 138 11.98 -15.63 8.61
C LEU A 138 12.03 -16.42 7.29
N THR A 139 10.98 -16.27 6.49
CA THR A 139 10.93 -16.70 5.08
C THR A 139 11.85 -15.81 4.23
N GLU A 140 11.94 -16.08 2.92
CA GLU A 140 12.66 -15.19 2.01
C GLU A 140 12.08 -13.76 2.04
N ILE A 141 10.75 -13.63 2.09
CA ILE A 141 10.06 -12.34 2.21
C ILE A 141 10.36 -11.67 3.55
N GLY A 142 10.38 -12.44 4.65
CA GLY A 142 10.75 -11.92 5.97
C GLY A 142 12.19 -11.40 6.01
N GLN A 143 13.12 -12.10 5.37
CA GLN A 143 14.51 -11.68 5.24
C GLN A 143 14.62 -10.42 4.36
N ALA A 144 13.85 -10.33 3.27
CA ALA A 144 13.77 -9.14 2.44
C ALA A 144 13.27 -7.92 3.24
N PHE A 145 12.18 -8.09 3.99
CA PHE A 145 11.66 -7.04 4.88
C PHE A 145 12.69 -6.58 5.91
N SER A 146 13.36 -7.52 6.58
CA SER A 146 14.46 -7.22 7.52
C SER A 146 15.59 -6.44 6.83
N SER A 147 15.96 -6.80 5.60
CA SER A 147 17.02 -6.12 4.84
C SER A 147 16.64 -4.68 4.46
N VAL A 148 15.37 -4.44 4.11
CA VAL A 148 14.83 -3.10 3.82
C VAL A 148 14.90 -2.22 5.07
N GLN A 149 14.49 -2.73 6.23
CA GLN A 149 14.58 -2.00 7.50
C GLN A 149 16.02 -1.65 7.91
N GLN A 150 16.98 -2.54 7.62
CA GLN A 150 18.40 -2.29 7.87
C GLN A 150 18.99 -1.26 6.90
N LYS A 151 18.57 -1.29 5.62
CA LYS A 151 19.01 -0.33 4.60
C LYS A 151 18.45 1.06 4.85
N TYR A 152 17.21 1.15 5.33
CA TYR A 152 16.47 2.38 5.58
C TYR A 152 16.00 2.45 7.04
N PRO A 153 16.93 2.63 8.02
CA PRO A 153 16.55 2.67 9.42
C PRO A 153 15.67 3.90 9.73
N PRO A 154 14.78 3.83 10.73
CA PRO A 154 14.06 5.01 11.19
C PRO A 154 15.04 6.11 11.57
N VAL A 155 14.83 7.32 11.05
CA VAL A 155 15.65 8.47 11.45
C VAL A 155 15.32 8.76 12.91
N SER A 156 16.27 8.55 13.80
CA SER A 156 16.15 8.93 15.21
C SER A 156 16.11 10.45 15.30
N ASN A 157 14.97 10.99 15.74
CA ASN A 157 14.83 12.40 16.13
C ASN A 157 15.24 12.60 17.58
#